data_AF-A0A1G6BVC4-F1
#
_entry.id   AF-A0A1G6BVC4-F1
#
_cell.length_a   1.000
_cell.length_b   1.000
_cell.length_c   1.000
_cell.angle_alpha   90.00
_cell.angle_beta   90.00
_cell.angle_gamma   90.00
#
_symmetry.space_group_name_H-M   'P 1'
#
loop_
_entity.id
_entity.type
_entity.pdbx_description
1 polymer ?
#
loop_
_entity_poly.entity_id
_entity_poly.type
_entity_poly.pdbx_seq_one_letter_code
_entity_poly.pdbx_strand_id
1 'polypeptide(L)'
;MYLRRLELKDAPLMLAWMHDKSVTEKLQADFASKTLEDAESFIKSSWDNKTDLHLAIASDTDEYMGTVSLKHIEDGTAEFAITVRAESMGKGYSWFGMESIIEKAFNELGLDCVYWCVSRDNPRAVRFYDKHNFHEALDIPKKVLDRYEGLPNLKWYSVLKGDDFTARDTVAGCKVVHIKTIPTVGAGELSFFEATHDIPFEIKRIYYISKVPEGVRRGFHAHKELKQLLFCPYGRIQLILENKNGREEIELSDPSIGVVIDQLTWREMLWLQKDSVLCVAASDFYEVEDYIRDYDEFRNTMEDEI
;
A
#
# COMPACT_ATOMS: atom_id res chain seq x y z
N MET A 1 -11.87 -6.03 4.56
CA MET A 1 -11.47 -6.92 3.44
C MET A 1 -11.01 -8.22 4.05
N TYR A 2 -11.17 -9.35 3.35
CA TYR A 2 -10.60 -10.62 3.83
C TYR A 2 -10.23 -11.53 2.66
N LEU A 3 -9.34 -12.48 2.92
CA LEU A 3 -9.05 -13.55 1.97
C LEU A 3 -9.91 -14.78 2.29
N ARG A 4 -10.49 -15.38 1.25
CA ARG A 4 -11.17 -16.68 1.36
C ARG A 4 -10.92 -17.54 0.14
N ARG A 5 -11.29 -18.83 0.23
CA ARG A 5 -11.31 -19.70 -0.95
C ARG A 5 -12.22 -19.10 -2.02
N LEU A 6 -11.82 -19.30 -3.28
CA LEU A 6 -12.66 -18.99 -4.42
C LEU A 6 -13.94 -19.82 -4.37
N GLU A 7 -15.07 -19.21 -4.69
CA GLU A 7 -16.39 -19.85 -4.72
C GLU A 7 -17.00 -19.70 -6.10
N LEU A 8 -17.89 -20.61 -6.51
CA LEU A 8 -18.51 -20.55 -7.84
C LEU A 8 -19.29 -19.25 -8.09
N LYS A 9 -19.80 -18.60 -7.04
CA LYS A 9 -20.45 -17.30 -7.12
C LYS A 9 -19.53 -16.18 -7.59
N ASP A 10 -18.20 -16.36 -7.51
CA ASP A 10 -17.20 -15.39 -7.93
C ASP A 10 -17.02 -15.41 -9.47
N ALA A 11 -17.41 -16.50 -10.14
CA ALA A 11 -17.14 -16.71 -11.57
C ALA A 11 -17.66 -15.58 -12.49
N PRO A 12 -18.87 -15.01 -12.30
CA PRO A 12 -19.34 -13.92 -13.14
C PRO A 12 -18.49 -12.65 -13.02
N LEU A 13 -18.11 -12.29 -11.80
CA LEU A 13 -17.27 -11.11 -11.54
C LEU A 13 -15.81 -11.35 -11.95
N MET A 14 -15.36 -12.60 -11.84
CA MET A 14 -14.06 -13.03 -12.36
C MET A 14 -14.01 -12.89 -13.89
N LEU A 15 -15.02 -13.40 -14.59
CA LEU A 15 -15.13 -13.27 -16.04
C LEU A 15 -15.23 -11.80 -16.46
N ALA A 16 -15.99 -10.99 -15.72
CA ALA A 16 -16.15 -9.57 -16.03
C ALA A 16 -14.80 -8.83 -16.09
N TRP A 17 -13.88 -9.06 -15.15
CA TRP A 17 -12.55 -8.44 -15.23
C TRP A 17 -11.68 -9.04 -16.33
N MET A 18 -11.82 -10.33 -16.65
CA MET A 18 -11.10 -10.97 -17.76
C MET A 18 -11.42 -10.31 -19.11
N HIS A 19 -12.63 -9.77 -19.26
CA HIS A 19 -13.06 -9.03 -20.46
C HIS A 19 -12.89 -7.52 -20.36
N ASP A 20 -12.43 -7.00 -19.22
CA ASP A 20 -12.15 -5.58 -19.04
C ASP A 20 -10.73 -5.25 -19.50
N LYS A 21 -10.63 -4.58 -20.66
CA LYS A 21 -9.34 -4.16 -21.22
C LYS A 21 -8.53 -3.26 -20.29
N SER A 22 -9.17 -2.45 -19.43
CA SER A 22 -8.45 -1.60 -18.47
C SER A 22 -7.72 -2.41 -17.38
N VAL A 23 -8.14 -3.67 -17.20
CA VAL A 23 -7.50 -4.66 -16.32
C VAL A 23 -6.48 -5.48 -17.10
N THR A 24 -6.86 -6.00 -18.28
CA THR A 24 -6.12 -7.07 -18.97
C THR A 24 -5.13 -6.61 -20.04
N GLU A 25 -5.17 -5.37 -20.52
CA GLU A 25 -4.31 -4.86 -21.61
C GLU A 25 -2.81 -5.10 -21.38
N LYS A 26 -2.37 -5.09 -20.11
CA LYS A 26 -0.97 -5.27 -19.71
C LYS A 26 -0.67 -6.66 -19.13
N LEU A 27 -1.61 -7.60 -19.26
CA LEU A 27 -1.43 -8.99 -18.85
C LEU A 27 -1.09 -9.85 -20.07
N GLN A 28 -0.36 -10.94 -19.86
CA GLN A 28 0.16 -11.76 -20.96
C GLN A 28 -0.80 -12.84 -21.46
N ALA A 29 -1.72 -13.30 -20.61
CA ALA A 29 -2.64 -14.36 -20.99
C ALA A 29 -3.80 -13.82 -21.83
N ASP A 30 -4.30 -14.64 -22.76
CA ASP A 30 -5.51 -14.34 -23.52
C ASP A 30 -6.75 -14.53 -22.64
N PHE A 31 -7.10 -13.45 -21.93
CA PHE A 31 -8.31 -13.38 -21.10
C PHE A 31 -9.56 -13.06 -21.92
N ALA A 32 -9.42 -12.47 -23.11
CA ALA A 32 -10.55 -12.07 -23.94
C ALA A 32 -11.33 -13.26 -24.49
N SER A 33 -10.66 -14.41 -24.70
CA SER A 33 -11.30 -15.66 -25.13
C SER A 33 -11.94 -16.46 -23.99
N LYS A 34 -11.73 -16.08 -22.72
CA LYS A 34 -12.25 -16.84 -21.58
C LYS A 34 -13.76 -16.78 -21.48
N THR A 35 -14.35 -17.86 -21.01
CA THR A 35 -15.78 -18.03 -20.82
C THR A 35 -16.13 -18.16 -19.34
N LEU A 36 -17.43 -18.12 -19.01
CA LEU A 36 -17.89 -18.38 -17.66
C LEU A 36 -17.51 -19.79 -17.19
N GLU A 37 -17.57 -20.77 -18.09
CA GLU A 37 -17.17 -22.16 -17.84
C GLU A 37 -15.67 -22.26 -17.54
N ASP A 38 -14.83 -21.46 -18.20
CA ASP A 38 -13.39 -21.39 -17.89
C ASP A 38 -13.16 -20.82 -16.48
N ALA A 39 -13.88 -19.76 -16.10
CA ALA A 39 -13.79 -19.16 -14.77
C ALA A 39 -14.24 -20.14 -13.68
N GLU A 40 -15.38 -20.82 -13.89
CA GLU A 40 -15.84 -21.88 -12.98
C GLU A 40 -14.84 -23.05 -12.89
N SER A 41 -14.24 -23.43 -14.01
CA SER A 41 -13.26 -24.53 -14.06
C SER A 41 -11.99 -24.15 -13.30
N PHE A 42 -11.51 -22.91 -13.43
CA PHE A 42 -10.40 -22.38 -12.64
C PHE A 42 -10.71 -22.37 -11.14
N ILE A 43 -11.92 -21.96 -10.75
CA ILE A 43 -12.35 -21.97 -9.34
C ILE A 43 -12.34 -23.40 -8.80
N LYS A 44 -12.93 -24.36 -9.53
CA LYS A 44 -12.97 -25.77 -9.10
C LYS A 44 -11.56 -26.35 -8.99
N SER A 45 -10.69 -26.08 -9.96
CA SER A 45 -9.31 -26.61 -9.92
C SER A 45 -8.49 -26.01 -8.78
N SER A 46 -8.83 -24.81 -8.31
CA SER A 46 -8.15 -24.16 -7.19
C SER A 46 -8.34 -24.84 -5.83
N TRP A 47 -9.41 -25.63 -5.64
CA TRP A 47 -9.76 -26.19 -4.34
C TRP A 47 -8.83 -27.30 -3.85
N ASP A 48 -8.26 -28.05 -4.79
CA ASP A 48 -7.43 -29.23 -4.53
C ASP A 48 -6.02 -29.09 -5.11
N ASN A 49 -5.65 -27.89 -5.57
CA ASN A 49 -4.32 -27.63 -6.11
C ASN A 49 -3.29 -27.62 -4.97
N LYS A 50 -2.23 -28.44 -5.12
CA LYS A 50 -1.17 -28.57 -4.12
C LYS A 50 0.04 -27.68 -4.40
N THR A 51 0.20 -27.26 -5.66
CA THR A 51 1.33 -26.44 -6.10
C THR A 51 0.97 -24.98 -6.23
N ASP A 52 -0.32 -24.64 -6.22
CA ASP A 52 -0.79 -23.27 -6.26
C ASP A 52 -1.86 -23.04 -5.20
N LEU A 53 -1.88 -21.84 -4.63
CA LEU A 53 -2.92 -21.34 -3.75
C LEU A 53 -3.57 -20.13 -4.41
N HIS A 54 -4.87 -20.21 -4.67
CA HIS A 54 -5.66 -19.10 -5.21
C HIS A 54 -6.75 -18.70 -4.21
N LEU A 55 -6.82 -17.41 -3.88
CA LEU A 55 -7.77 -16.87 -2.92
C LEU A 55 -8.53 -15.69 -3.53
N ALA A 56 -9.82 -15.60 -3.20
CA ALA A 56 -10.60 -14.41 -3.45
C ALA A 56 -10.17 -13.31 -2.47
N ILE A 57 -9.96 -12.10 -2.99
CA ILE A 57 -9.98 -10.89 -2.18
C ILE A 57 -11.44 -10.46 -2.10
N ALA A 58 -12.03 -10.51 -0.90
CA ALA A 58 -13.43 -10.19 -0.67
C ALA A 58 -13.62 -8.87 0.09
N SER A 59 -14.70 -8.15 -0.22
CA SER A 59 -15.19 -7.03 0.60
C SER A 59 -15.75 -7.52 1.94
N ASP A 60 -16.12 -6.60 2.82
CA ASP A 60 -16.89 -6.88 4.05
C ASP A 60 -18.28 -7.49 3.78
N THR A 61 -18.87 -7.21 2.62
CA THR A 61 -20.13 -7.78 2.13
C THR A 61 -19.95 -9.12 1.39
N ASP A 62 -18.77 -9.72 1.41
CA ASP A 62 -18.45 -10.99 0.72
C ASP A 62 -18.54 -10.91 -0.83
N GLU A 63 -18.38 -9.70 -1.38
CA GLU A 63 -18.30 -9.51 -2.83
C GLU A 63 -16.86 -9.74 -3.31
N TYR A 64 -16.71 -10.46 -4.42
CA TYR A 64 -15.43 -10.73 -5.06
C TYR A 64 -14.83 -9.45 -5.68
N MET A 65 -13.64 -9.07 -5.22
CA MET A 65 -12.93 -7.85 -5.67
C MET A 65 -11.70 -8.19 -6.53
N GLY A 66 -11.22 -9.42 -6.47
CA GLY A 66 -10.05 -9.87 -7.21
C GLY A 66 -9.58 -11.24 -6.77
N THR A 67 -8.57 -11.75 -7.45
CA THR A 67 -7.85 -12.97 -7.09
C THR A 67 -6.43 -12.61 -6.74
N VAL A 68 -5.94 -13.18 -5.64
CA VAL A 68 -4.53 -13.20 -5.28
C VAL A 68 -4.05 -14.65 -5.25
N SER A 69 -2.79 -14.89 -5.61
CA SER A 69 -2.27 -16.23 -5.80
C SER A 69 -0.81 -16.37 -5.39
N LEU A 70 -0.48 -17.54 -4.85
CA LEU A 70 0.87 -18.08 -4.81
C LEU A 70 0.90 -19.24 -5.80
N LYS A 71 1.76 -19.17 -6.81
CA LYS A 71 1.90 -20.21 -7.83
C LYS A 71 3.25 -20.90 -7.70
N HIS A 72 3.33 -22.11 -8.24
CA HIS A 72 4.58 -22.87 -8.28
C HIS A 72 5.25 -22.99 -6.92
N ILE A 73 4.46 -23.31 -5.89
CA ILE A 73 4.92 -23.53 -4.53
C ILE A 73 5.82 -24.77 -4.52
N GLU A 74 7.12 -24.55 -4.45
CA GLU A 74 8.15 -25.59 -4.45
C GLU A 74 9.41 -25.08 -3.74
N ASP A 75 10.18 -25.98 -3.12
CA ASP A 75 11.49 -25.68 -2.52
C ASP A 75 11.49 -24.45 -1.57
N GLY A 76 10.42 -24.23 -0.81
CA GLY A 76 10.30 -23.07 0.10
C GLY A 76 10.06 -21.74 -0.63
N THR A 77 9.71 -21.75 -1.91
CA THR A 77 9.48 -20.54 -2.72
C THR A 77 8.13 -20.56 -3.40
N ALA A 78 7.58 -19.39 -3.73
CA ALA A 78 6.39 -19.27 -4.56
C ALA A 78 6.37 -17.97 -5.38
N GLU A 79 5.68 -18.01 -6.52
CA GLU A 79 5.42 -16.86 -7.35
C GLU A 79 4.13 -16.15 -6.91
N PHE A 80 4.22 -14.88 -6.57
CA PHE A 80 3.07 -14.03 -6.30
C PHE A 80 2.40 -13.54 -7.59
N ALA A 81 1.08 -13.62 -7.65
CA ALA A 81 0.27 -13.02 -8.71
C ALA A 81 -1.00 -12.40 -8.13
N ILE A 82 -1.43 -11.27 -8.68
CA ILE A 82 -2.65 -10.58 -8.25
C ILE A 82 -3.36 -9.91 -9.44
N THR A 83 -4.68 -10.00 -9.43
CA THR A 83 -5.55 -9.21 -10.32
C THR A 83 -6.79 -8.77 -9.55
N VAL A 84 -7.13 -7.49 -9.66
CA VAL A 84 -8.35 -6.92 -9.06
C VAL A 84 -9.26 -6.35 -10.15
N ARG A 85 -10.57 -6.32 -9.88
CA ARG A 85 -11.55 -5.65 -10.75
C ARG A 85 -11.23 -4.16 -10.86
N ALA A 86 -11.59 -3.53 -11.97
CA ALA A 86 -11.37 -2.10 -12.18
C ALA A 86 -11.99 -1.24 -11.07
N GLU A 87 -13.18 -1.59 -10.60
CA GLU A 87 -13.85 -0.90 -9.49
C GLU A 87 -13.13 -1.02 -8.14
N SER A 88 -12.25 -2.00 -7.97
CA SER A 88 -11.50 -2.25 -6.74
C SER A 88 -10.15 -1.54 -6.75
N MET A 89 -9.71 -1.04 -7.91
CA MET A 89 -8.45 -0.32 -8.05
C MET A 89 -8.46 1.00 -7.26
N GLY A 90 -7.34 1.30 -6.60
CA GLY A 90 -7.20 2.52 -5.81
C GLY A 90 -7.98 2.55 -4.48
N LYS A 91 -8.55 1.41 -4.05
CA LYS A 91 -9.31 1.25 -2.80
C LYS A 91 -8.63 0.36 -1.76
N GLY A 92 -7.33 0.08 -1.93
CA GLY A 92 -6.54 -0.73 -0.99
C GLY A 92 -6.56 -2.24 -1.21
N TYR A 93 -7.49 -2.80 -2.01
CA TYR A 93 -7.62 -4.24 -2.24
C TYR A 93 -6.35 -4.94 -2.74
N SER A 94 -5.58 -4.30 -3.63
CA SER A 94 -4.34 -4.88 -4.14
C SER A 94 -3.26 -4.98 -3.06
N TRP A 95 -3.13 -3.96 -2.21
CA TRP A 95 -2.18 -3.98 -1.10
C TRP A 95 -2.57 -5.02 -0.07
N PHE A 96 -3.83 -4.97 0.39
CA PHE A 96 -4.39 -5.95 1.33
C PHE A 96 -4.18 -7.39 0.84
N GLY A 97 -4.51 -7.68 -0.43
CA GLY A 97 -4.34 -9.02 -0.99
C GLY A 97 -2.88 -9.49 -1.01
N MET A 98 -1.96 -8.59 -1.35
CA MET A 98 -0.53 -8.86 -1.39
C MET A 98 0.04 -9.14 0.00
N GLU A 99 -0.19 -8.23 0.94
CA GLU A 99 0.24 -8.36 2.33
C GLU A 99 -0.29 -9.66 2.96
N SER A 100 -1.60 -9.86 2.90
CA SER A 100 -2.27 -11.02 3.49
C SER A 100 -1.77 -12.35 2.93
N ILE A 101 -1.49 -12.44 1.61
CA ILE A 101 -1.02 -13.71 1.03
C ILE A 101 0.46 -13.97 1.32
N ILE A 102 1.29 -12.93 1.40
CA ILE A 102 2.72 -13.07 1.74
C ILE A 102 2.85 -13.46 3.22
N GLU A 103 2.08 -12.85 4.12
CA GLU A 103 2.03 -13.28 5.52
C GLU A 103 1.62 -14.75 5.64
N LYS A 104 0.57 -15.16 4.91
CA LYS A 104 0.16 -16.57 4.84
C LYS A 104 1.27 -17.47 4.28
N ALA A 105 2.02 -17.02 3.28
CA ALA A 105 3.16 -17.74 2.71
C ALA A 105 4.20 -18.09 3.79
N PHE A 106 4.57 -17.12 4.63
CA PHE A 106 5.62 -17.28 5.63
C PHE A 106 5.14 -17.94 6.92
N ASN A 107 3.96 -17.56 7.40
CA ASN A 107 3.45 -17.97 8.72
C ASN A 107 2.73 -19.31 8.67
N GLU A 108 2.00 -19.60 7.59
CA GLU A 108 1.19 -20.81 7.49
C GLU A 108 1.79 -21.86 6.56
N LEU A 109 2.34 -21.45 5.41
CA LEU A 109 2.94 -22.37 4.45
C LEU A 109 4.43 -22.62 4.72
N GLY A 110 5.05 -21.82 5.58
CA GLY A 110 6.45 -21.98 5.96
C GLY A 110 7.43 -21.72 4.81
N LEU A 111 7.04 -20.92 3.81
CA LEU A 111 7.93 -20.53 2.72
C LEU A 111 9.03 -19.59 3.21
N ASP A 112 10.15 -19.58 2.51
CA ASP A 112 11.33 -18.75 2.77
C ASP A 112 11.39 -17.53 1.83
N CYS A 113 10.74 -17.60 0.66
CA CYS A 113 10.76 -16.51 -0.32
C CYS A 113 9.46 -16.46 -1.15
N VAL A 114 8.96 -15.25 -1.39
CA VAL A 114 7.91 -14.98 -2.37
C VAL A 114 8.46 -14.00 -3.40
N TYR A 115 8.33 -14.33 -4.69
CA TYR A 115 8.86 -13.51 -5.78
C TYR A 115 7.78 -13.20 -6.82
N TRP A 116 7.98 -12.17 -7.63
CA TRP A 116 7.13 -11.89 -8.79
C TRP A 116 7.88 -11.07 -9.83
N CYS A 117 7.31 -10.95 -11.02
CA CYS A 117 7.80 -10.05 -12.05
C CYS A 117 6.68 -9.21 -12.63
N VAL A 118 7.07 -8.08 -13.22
CA VAL A 118 6.17 -7.20 -13.96
C VAL A 118 6.88 -6.70 -15.22
N SER A 119 6.15 -6.57 -16.33
CA SER A 119 6.67 -5.82 -17.48
C SER A 119 6.94 -4.37 -17.06
N ARG A 120 8.12 -3.85 -17.39
CA ARG A 120 8.48 -2.45 -17.19
C ARG A 120 7.57 -1.49 -17.97
N ASP A 121 6.88 -2.00 -19.00
CA ASP A 121 5.88 -1.27 -19.80
C ASP A 121 4.49 -1.21 -19.12
N ASN A 122 4.39 -1.71 -17.88
CA ASN A 122 3.23 -1.56 -17.00
C ASN A 122 3.57 -0.60 -15.84
N PRO A 123 3.61 0.72 -16.09
CA PRO A 123 4.04 1.70 -15.08
C PRO A 123 3.07 1.78 -13.89
N ARG A 124 1.82 1.32 -14.03
CA ARG A 124 0.85 1.23 -12.93
C ARG A 124 1.32 0.22 -11.89
N ALA A 125 1.66 -0.98 -12.32
CA ALA A 125 2.11 -2.04 -11.43
C ALA A 125 3.51 -1.78 -10.89
N VAL A 126 4.44 -1.25 -11.71
CA VAL A 126 5.77 -0.83 -11.24
C VAL A 126 5.66 0.21 -10.12
N ARG A 127 4.89 1.30 -10.33
CA ARG A 127 4.66 2.29 -9.27
C ARG A 127 3.99 1.71 -8.04
N PHE A 128 3.11 0.73 -8.21
CA PHE A 128 2.47 0.06 -7.08
C PHE A 128 3.49 -0.68 -6.22
N TYR A 129 4.44 -1.41 -6.80
CA TYR A 129 5.44 -2.12 -6.00
C TYR A 129 6.47 -1.15 -5.40
N ASP A 130 6.96 -0.19 -6.20
CA ASP A 130 7.96 0.78 -5.76
C ASP A 130 7.46 1.65 -4.59
N LYS A 131 6.19 2.08 -4.61
CA LYS A 131 5.63 2.90 -3.52
C LYS A 131 5.44 2.13 -2.20
N HIS A 132 5.36 0.80 -2.25
CA HIS A 132 5.33 -0.08 -1.07
C HIS A 132 6.73 -0.61 -0.74
N ASN A 133 7.77 0.09 -1.18
CA ASN A 133 9.16 -0.17 -0.83
C ASN A 133 9.71 -1.54 -1.29
N PHE A 134 9.10 -2.15 -2.30
CA PHE A 134 9.71 -3.31 -2.95
C PHE A 134 10.80 -2.85 -3.91
N HIS A 135 11.97 -3.47 -3.81
CA HIS A 135 13.12 -3.16 -4.66
C HIS A 135 13.31 -4.23 -5.73
N GLU A 136 14.01 -3.84 -6.80
CA GLU A 136 14.30 -4.77 -7.88
C GLU A 136 15.24 -5.88 -7.42
N ALA A 137 14.79 -7.12 -7.58
CA ALA A 137 15.59 -8.31 -7.37
C ALA A 137 16.45 -8.59 -8.61
N LEU A 138 17.76 -8.73 -8.40
CA LEU A 138 18.72 -8.98 -9.49
C LEU A 138 19.15 -10.44 -9.58
N ASP A 139 19.07 -11.18 -8.47
CA ASP A 139 19.51 -12.56 -8.36
C ASP A 139 18.30 -13.52 -8.35
N ILE A 140 17.74 -13.73 -9.55
CA ILE A 140 16.60 -14.64 -9.74
C ILE A 140 17.13 -16.00 -10.21
N PRO A 141 16.73 -17.11 -9.56
CA PRO A 141 17.18 -18.44 -9.96
C PRO A 141 16.89 -18.74 -11.44
N LYS A 142 17.84 -19.37 -12.13
CA LYS A 142 17.69 -19.72 -13.55
C LYS A 142 16.39 -20.49 -13.85
N LYS A 143 16.00 -21.42 -12.97
CA LYS A 143 14.74 -22.19 -13.11
C LYS A 143 13.49 -21.31 -13.17
N VAL A 144 13.52 -20.14 -12.53
CA VAL A 144 12.44 -19.15 -12.56
C VAL A 144 12.51 -18.34 -13.85
N LEU A 145 13.71 -17.87 -14.22
CA LEU A 145 13.92 -17.13 -15.47
C LEU A 145 13.54 -17.93 -16.72
N ASP A 146 13.83 -19.24 -16.73
CA ASP A 146 13.50 -20.14 -17.84
C ASP A 146 11.98 -20.19 -18.12
N ARG A 147 11.12 -19.95 -17.11
CA ARG A 147 9.65 -19.88 -17.30
C ARG A 147 9.18 -18.68 -18.10
N TYR A 148 10.01 -17.64 -18.19
CA TYR A 148 9.73 -16.39 -18.90
C TYR A 148 10.66 -16.18 -20.09
N GLU A 149 11.26 -17.27 -20.59
CA GLU A 149 12.10 -17.22 -21.79
C GLU A 149 11.31 -16.61 -22.96
N GLY A 150 11.93 -15.65 -23.66
CA GLY A 150 11.28 -14.90 -24.75
C GLY A 150 10.45 -13.69 -24.33
N LEU A 151 10.32 -13.41 -23.03
CA LEU A 151 9.65 -12.21 -22.52
C LEU A 151 10.69 -11.15 -22.10
N PRO A 152 10.91 -10.09 -22.90
CA PRO A 152 11.88 -9.07 -22.55
C PRO A 152 11.32 -8.09 -21.51
N ASN A 153 12.21 -7.30 -20.92
CA ASN A 153 11.87 -6.09 -20.16
C ASN A 153 11.05 -6.32 -18.87
N LEU A 154 11.31 -7.42 -18.18
CA LEU A 154 10.72 -7.69 -16.85
C LEU A 154 11.54 -6.99 -15.74
N LYS A 155 10.84 -6.44 -14.76
CA LYS A 155 11.39 -6.02 -13.46
C LYS A 155 10.96 -7.04 -12.43
N TRP A 156 11.92 -7.59 -11.71
CA TRP A 156 11.72 -8.66 -10.74
C TRP A 156 11.71 -8.10 -9.32
N TYR A 157 10.99 -8.76 -8.42
CA TYR A 157 10.93 -8.43 -7.01
C TYR A 157 10.89 -9.72 -6.19
N SER A 158 11.33 -9.65 -4.94
CA SER A 158 11.26 -10.75 -3.99
C SER A 158 11.15 -10.23 -2.57
N VAL A 159 10.57 -11.03 -1.70
CA VAL A 159 10.52 -10.84 -0.25
C VAL A 159 11.00 -12.14 0.39
N LEU A 160 11.91 -12.04 1.33
CA LEU A 160 12.39 -13.16 2.14
C LEU A 160 11.63 -13.24 3.46
N LYS A 161 11.53 -14.44 4.00
CA LYS A 161 10.98 -14.66 5.34
C LYS A 161 11.79 -13.88 6.37
N GLY A 162 11.10 -13.00 7.10
CA GLY A 162 11.72 -12.12 8.09
C GLY A 162 12.03 -10.72 7.59
N ASP A 163 11.88 -10.45 6.28
CA ASP A 163 11.85 -9.08 5.77
C ASP A 163 10.61 -8.37 6.31
N ASP A 164 10.80 -7.13 6.79
CA ASP A 164 9.67 -6.25 7.11
C ASP A 164 9.32 -5.42 5.88
N PHE A 165 8.49 -6.01 5.03
CA PHE A 165 7.98 -5.35 3.81
C PHE A 165 6.68 -4.56 4.07
N THR A 166 6.17 -4.61 5.29
CA THR A 166 4.98 -3.88 5.74
C THR A 166 5.32 -2.57 6.43
N ALA A 167 6.48 -2.51 7.10
CA ALA A 167 6.98 -1.30 7.72
C ALA A 167 7.69 -0.44 6.69
N ARG A 168 6.95 0.52 6.13
CA ARG A 168 7.62 1.73 5.67
C ARG A 168 7.99 2.55 6.91
N ASP A 169 9.18 2.33 7.48
CA ASP A 169 9.63 3.03 8.69
C ASP A 169 9.79 4.55 8.48
N THR A 170 10.00 4.98 7.24
CA THR A 170 10.15 6.40 6.90
C THR A 170 9.55 6.80 5.55
N VAL A 171 9.18 8.07 5.42
CA VAL A 171 8.76 8.72 4.17
C VAL A 171 9.47 10.06 4.04
N ALA A 172 10.30 10.23 3.01
CA ALA A 172 11.26 11.34 2.91
C ALA A 172 12.10 11.50 4.20
N GLY A 173 12.49 10.38 4.84
CA GLY A 173 13.19 10.39 6.13
C GLY A 173 12.35 10.81 7.35
N CYS A 174 11.07 11.18 7.19
CA CYS A 174 10.14 11.38 8.30
C CYS A 174 9.69 10.02 8.85
N LYS A 175 9.70 9.83 10.16
CA LYS A 175 9.36 8.55 10.79
C LYS A 175 7.88 8.23 10.62
N VAL A 176 7.57 7.06 10.08
CA VAL A 176 6.21 6.49 10.14
C VAL A 176 6.08 5.77 11.48
N VAL A 177 4.95 5.97 12.15
CA VAL A 177 4.68 5.38 13.45
C VAL A 177 3.39 4.57 13.42
N HIS A 178 3.42 3.43 14.09
CA HIS A 178 2.23 2.65 14.39
C HIS A 178 1.65 3.12 15.72
N ILE A 179 0.50 3.80 15.64
CA ILE A 179 -0.30 4.20 16.79
C ILE A 179 -0.86 2.92 17.43
N LYS A 180 -0.73 2.81 18.75
CA LYS A 180 -1.24 1.65 19.49
C LYS A 180 -2.76 1.61 19.31
N THR A 181 -3.25 0.55 18.68
CA THR A 181 -4.68 0.33 18.44
C THR A 181 -5.12 -1.00 19.04
N ILE A 182 -6.16 -0.96 19.86
CA ILE A 182 -6.76 -2.12 20.52
C ILE A 182 -8.13 -2.38 19.86
N PRO A 183 -8.25 -3.39 18.99
CA PRO A 183 -9.53 -3.76 18.42
C PRO A 183 -10.39 -4.53 19.43
N THR A 184 -11.69 -4.22 19.47
CA THR A 184 -12.69 -4.96 20.25
C THR A 184 -13.77 -5.48 19.31
N VAL A 185 -13.89 -6.82 19.24
CA VAL A 185 -14.85 -7.49 18.35
C VAL A 185 -16.27 -6.98 18.60
N GLY A 186 -16.87 -6.38 17.56
CA GLY A 186 -18.22 -5.83 17.62
C GLY A 186 -18.38 -4.49 18.33
N ALA A 187 -17.30 -3.84 18.80
CA ALA A 187 -17.33 -2.57 19.51
C ALA A 187 -16.41 -1.48 18.94
N GLY A 188 -15.68 -1.79 17.86
CA GLY A 188 -14.75 -0.86 17.20
C GLY A 188 -13.33 -0.97 17.75
N GLU A 189 -12.56 0.10 17.60
CA GLU A 189 -11.13 0.12 17.93
C GLU A 189 -10.79 1.35 18.80
N LEU A 190 -9.87 1.18 19.73
CA LEU A 190 -9.31 2.25 20.56
C LEU A 190 -7.87 2.51 20.14
N SER A 191 -7.60 3.68 19.56
CA SER A 191 -6.25 4.11 19.18
C SER A 191 -5.74 5.18 20.14
N PHE A 192 -4.49 5.04 20.60
CA PHE A 192 -3.86 5.99 21.52
C PHE A 192 -2.34 6.07 21.33
N PHE A 193 -1.78 7.19 21.75
CA PHE A 193 -0.34 7.43 21.80
C PHE A 193 -0.03 8.39 22.94
N GLU A 194 1.13 8.22 23.55
CA GLU A 194 1.57 9.01 24.70
C GLU A 194 2.75 9.92 24.31
N ALA A 195 2.65 11.22 24.63
CA ALA A 195 3.72 12.19 24.39
C ALA A 195 5.00 11.74 25.11
N THR A 196 6.16 12.01 24.51
CA THR A 196 7.52 11.63 24.99
C THR A 196 7.81 10.14 25.15
N HIS A 197 6.79 9.28 25.14
CA HIS A 197 6.95 7.83 25.19
C HIS A 197 6.84 7.23 23.78
N ASP A 198 5.70 7.44 23.11
CA ASP A 198 5.46 6.91 21.77
C ASP A 198 5.89 7.90 20.68
N ILE A 199 5.82 9.20 20.98
CA ILE A 199 6.15 10.31 20.08
C ILE A 199 7.34 11.10 20.64
N PRO A 200 8.37 11.45 19.85
CA PRO A 200 9.62 12.01 20.34
C PRO A 200 9.55 13.51 20.71
N PHE A 201 8.38 14.01 21.12
CA PHE A 201 8.18 15.38 21.57
C PHE A 201 6.96 15.50 22.52
N GLU A 202 6.95 16.57 23.30
CA GLU A 202 5.81 17.00 24.13
C GLU A 202 4.67 17.51 23.25
N ILE A 203 3.42 17.14 23.52
CA ILE A 203 2.27 17.62 22.74
C ILE A 203 1.68 18.85 23.42
N LYS A 204 1.92 20.04 22.85
CA LYS A 204 1.34 21.29 23.36
C LYS A 204 0.00 21.63 22.72
N ARG A 205 -0.30 21.05 21.56
CA ARG A 205 -1.52 21.36 20.79
C ARG A 205 -1.96 20.19 19.94
N ILE A 206 -3.28 19.97 19.91
CA ILE A 206 -3.93 19.07 18.96
C ILE A 206 -4.92 19.89 18.14
N TYR A 207 -4.92 19.68 16.83
CA TYR A 207 -5.91 20.25 15.92
C TYR A 207 -6.30 19.25 14.85
N TYR A 208 -7.42 19.49 14.19
CA TYR A 208 -7.92 18.62 13.14
C TYR A 208 -8.52 19.41 11.99
N ILE A 209 -8.40 18.84 10.80
CA ILE A 209 -8.94 19.39 9.56
C ILE A 209 -10.02 18.42 9.08
N SER A 210 -11.25 18.91 8.92
CA SER A 210 -12.41 18.12 8.52
C SER A 210 -13.27 18.89 7.52
N LYS A 211 -14.23 18.20 6.89
CA LYS A 211 -15.15 18.76 5.88
C LYS A 211 -14.44 19.37 4.67
N VAL A 212 -13.24 18.89 4.35
CA VAL A 212 -12.54 19.23 3.13
C VAL A 212 -13.14 18.38 2.00
N PRO A 213 -13.56 18.98 0.88
CA PRO A 213 -14.05 18.21 -0.26
C PRO A 213 -12.98 17.25 -0.81
N GLU A 214 -13.43 16.13 -1.35
CA GLU A 214 -12.56 15.20 -2.07
C GLU A 214 -11.88 15.88 -3.27
N GLY A 215 -10.64 15.52 -3.55
CA GLY A 215 -9.82 16.12 -4.61
C GLY A 215 -9.14 17.43 -4.23
N VAL A 216 -9.44 18.02 -3.06
CA VAL A 216 -8.83 19.28 -2.63
C VAL A 216 -7.44 19.04 -2.05
N ARG A 217 -6.47 19.84 -2.51
CA ARG A 217 -5.12 19.93 -1.93
C ARG A 217 -5.04 21.06 -0.90
N ARG A 218 -4.34 20.81 0.20
CA ARG A 218 -3.98 21.79 1.23
C ARG A 218 -2.52 21.58 1.65
N GLY A 219 -2.00 22.44 2.53
CA GLY A 219 -0.60 22.38 2.96
C GLY A 219 0.18 23.51 2.34
N PHE A 220 1.17 23.18 1.52
CA PHE A 220 2.04 24.13 0.81
C PHE A 220 2.84 25.03 1.76
N HIS A 221 3.46 24.41 2.75
CA HIS A 221 4.35 25.08 3.67
C HIS A 221 5.28 24.06 4.36
N ALA A 222 6.34 24.57 4.96
CA ALA A 222 7.17 23.87 5.93
C ALA A 222 7.13 24.61 7.29
N HIS A 223 7.76 24.02 8.31
CA HIS A 223 7.99 24.64 9.61
C HIS A 223 9.49 24.73 9.90
N LYS A 224 9.94 25.79 10.58
CA LYS A 224 11.35 25.96 10.97
C LYS A 224 11.72 25.07 12.15
N GLU A 225 10.83 24.94 13.13
CA GLU A 225 11.08 24.21 14.38
C GLU A 225 9.95 23.24 14.74
N LEU A 226 8.71 23.51 14.31
CA LEU A 226 7.55 22.71 14.74
C LEU A 226 7.63 21.26 14.24
N LYS A 227 7.54 20.33 15.19
CA LYS A 227 7.41 18.89 14.96
C LYS A 227 5.95 18.47 15.08
N GLN A 228 5.52 17.56 14.22
CA GLN A 228 4.11 17.20 14.12
C GLN A 228 3.92 15.71 13.87
N LEU A 229 2.94 15.11 14.54
CA LEU A 229 2.39 13.81 14.17
C LEU A 229 1.12 14.04 13.38
N LEU A 230 1.09 13.60 12.12
CA LEU A 230 -0.10 13.60 11.27
C LEU A 230 -0.67 12.18 11.21
N PHE A 231 -1.98 12.04 11.43
CA PHE A 231 -2.68 10.77 11.34
C PHE A 231 -4.13 10.97 10.88
N CYS A 232 -4.74 9.93 10.30
CA CYS A 232 -6.07 9.99 9.72
C CYS A 232 -7.00 8.99 10.42
N PRO A 233 -7.70 9.39 11.51
CA PRO A 233 -8.61 8.48 12.22
C PRO A 233 -9.83 8.06 11.38
N TYR A 234 -10.14 8.78 10.30
CA TYR A 234 -11.24 8.42 9.41
C TYR A 234 -11.00 8.97 8.01
N GLY A 235 -11.18 8.11 7.00
CA GLY A 235 -11.09 8.46 5.59
C GLY A 235 -9.69 8.24 5.00
N ARG A 236 -9.40 8.90 3.88
CA ARG A 236 -8.19 8.69 3.09
C ARG A 236 -7.56 10.01 2.68
N ILE A 237 -6.30 10.21 3.06
CA ILE A 237 -5.54 11.42 2.77
C ILE A 237 -4.16 11.03 2.25
N GLN A 238 -3.81 11.52 1.07
CA GLN A 238 -2.43 11.41 0.57
C GLN A 238 -1.59 12.52 1.19
N LEU A 239 -0.51 12.17 1.88
CA LEU A 239 0.51 13.07 2.36
C LEU A 239 1.70 13.03 1.40
N ILE A 240 2.16 14.19 0.93
CA ILE A 240 3.36 14.33 0.11
C ILE A 240 4.34 15.18 0.90
N LEU A 241 5.54 14.66 1.12
CA LEU A 241 6.60 15.28 1.92
C LEU A 241 7.84 15.50 1.06
N GLU A 242 8.45 16.67 1.20
CA GLU A 242 9.72 17.00 0.58
C GLU A 242 10.68 17.60 1.61
N ASN A 243 11.91 17.10 1.65
CA ASN A 243 13.02 17.65 2.42
C ASN A 243 14.35 17.21 1.77
N LYS A 244 15.47 17.38 2.50
CA LYS A 244 16.81 17.04 2.01
C LYS A 244 16.98 15.57 1.59
N ASN A 245 16.12 14.67 2.09
CA ASN A 245 16.15 13.25 1.74
C ASN A 245 15.37 12.94 0.44
N GLY A 246 14.68 13.93 -0.12
CA GLY A 246 13.91 13.80 -1.36
C GLY A 246 12.43 14.13 -1.17
N ARG A 247 11.65 13.82 -2.20
CA ARG A 247 10.19 14.04 -2.27
C ARG A 247 9.46 12.71 -2.40
N GLU A 248 8.67 12.37 -1.41
CA GLU A 248 7.96 11.09 -1.32
C GLU A 248 6.51 11.28 -0.87
N GLU A 249 5.68 10.25 -1.07
CA GLU A 249 4.28 10.28 -0.67
C GLU A 249 3.88 9.02 0.10
N ILE A 250 2.92 9.17 1.02
CA ILE A 250 2.29 8.10 1.79
C ILE A 250 0.79 8.36 1.91
N GLU A 251 -0.03 7.31 1.87
CA GLU A 251 -1.46 7.42 2.09
C GLU A 251 -1.77 7.14 3.57
N LEU A 252 -2.46 8.06 4.23
CA LEU A 252 -3.04 7.89 5.55
C LEU A 252 -4.49 7.41 5.39
N SER A 253 -4.69 6.11 5.38
CA SER A 253 -6.01 5.45 5.30
C SER A 253 -6.26 4.41 6.39
N ASP A 254 -5.25 4.11 7.19
CA ASP A 254 -5.34 3.28 8.38
C ASP A 254 -5.19 4.17 9.62
N PRO A 255 -6.14 4.16 10.57
CA PRO A 255 -6.09 4.99 11.78
C PRO A 255 -4.93 4.63 12.71
N SER A 256 -4.34 3.45 12.56
CA SER A 256 -3.13 3.01 13.28
C SER A 256 -1.84 3.56 12.66
N ILE A 257 -1.88 4.24 11.52
CA ILE A 257 -0.69 4.80 10.87
C ILE A 257 -0.64 6.31 11.06
N GLY A 258 0.52 6.79 11.53
CA GLY A 258 0.85 8.21 11.60
C GLY A 258 2.23 8.49 11.02
N VAL A 259 2.49 9.76 10.71
CA VAL A 259 3.79 10.24 10.24
C VAL A 259 4.26 11.37 11.13
N VAL A 260 5.43 11.19 11.73
CA VAL A 260 6.15 12.22 12.47
C VAL A 260 6.96 13.04 11.48
N ILE A 261 6.48 14.25 11.22
CA ILE A 261 7.15 15.27 10.42
C ILE A 261 8.03 16.09 11.35
N ASP A 262 9.32 16.08 11.08
CA ASP A 262 10.29 16.96 11.76
C ASP A 262 10.35 18.34 11.07
N GLN A 263 11.18 19.24 11.60
CA GLN A 263 11.43 20.54 11.00
C GLN A 263 11.89 20.46 9.54
N LEU A 264 11.73 21.57 8.83
CA LEU A 264 12.20 21.77 7.46
C LEU A 264 11.73 20.68 6.48
N THR A 265 10.48 20.26 6.63
CA THR A 265 9.81 19.37 5.68
C THR A 265 8.61 20.08 5.07
N TRP A 266 8.66 20.30 3.77
CA TRP A 266 7.54 20.79 2.99
C TRP A 266 6.47 19.71 2.86
N ARG A 267 5.21 20.09 3.05
CA ARG A 267 4.09 19.15 3.07
C ARG A 267 2.91 19.61 2.23
N GLU A 268 2.37 18.67 1.48
CA GLU A 268 1.08 18.77 0.81
C GLU A 268 0.17 17.63 1.29
N MET A 269 -1.12 17.92 1.36
CA MET A 269 -2.14 16.94 1.72
C MET A 269 -3.26 16.97 0.68
N LEU A 270 -3.59 15.83 0.09
CA LEU A 270 -4.69 15.66 -0.87
C LEU A 270 -5.77 14.78 -0.25
N TRP A 271 -6.99 15.29 -0.14
CA TRP A 271 -8.14 14.52 0.33
C TRP A 271 -8.60 13.56 -0.76
N LEU A 272 -8.43 12.26 -0.54
CA LEU A 272 -8.80 11.19 -1.48
C LEU A 272 -10.22 10.66 -1.24
N GLN A 273 -10.82 10.97 -0.09
CA GLN A 273 -12.17 10.57 0.26
C GLN A 273 -12.91 11.73 0.94
N LYS A 274 -14.18 11.89 0.61
CA LYS A 274 -15.10 12.77 1.34
C LYS A 274 -15.15 12.44 2.84
N ASP A 275 -15.31 13.47 3.66
CA ASP A 275 -15.45 13.39 5.12
C ASP A 275 -14.20 12.89 5.86
N SER A 276 -13.05 12.78 5.17
CA SER A 276 -11.78 12.44 5.81
C SER A 276 -11.36 13.49 6.85
N VAL A 277 -10.80 13.02 7.97
CA VAL A 277 -10.34 13.84 9.08
C VAL A 277 -8.83 13.67 9.22
N LEU A 278 -8.08 14.75 9.01
CA LEU A 278 -6.66 14.78 9.38
C LEU A 278 -6.54 15.31 10.80
N CYS A 279 -5.93 14.54 11.69
CA CYS A 279 -5.56 14.98 13.03
C CYS A 279 -4.07 15.28 13.10
N VAL A 280 -3.72 16.30 13.88
CA VAL A 280 -2.34 16.73 14.06
C VAL A 280 -2.07 16.97 15.55
N ALA A 281 -1.08 16.26 16.09
CA ALA A 281 -0.48 16.57 17.38
C ALA A 281 0.83 17.33 17.15
N ALA A 282 0.98 18.51 17.75
CA ALA A 282 2.06 19.45 17.47
C ALA A 282 2.91 19.72 18.72
N SER A 283 4.23 19.84 18.51
CA SER A 283 5.21 20.07 19.58
C SER A 283 5.12 21.46 20.21
N ASP A 284 4.44 22.40 19.55
CA ASP A 284 4.28 23.77 20.04
C ASP A 284 2.92 24.41 19.75
N PHE A 285 2.69 25.55 20.43
CA PHE A 285 1.58 26.46 20.17
C PHE A 285 1.65 27.05 18.76
N TYR A 286 0.61 27.78 18.37
CA TYR A 286 0.59 28.43 17.06
C TYR A 286 1.53 29.64 17.05
N GLU A 287 2.55 29.59 16.20
CA GLU A 287 3.45 30.72 15.93
C GLU A 287 3.49 30.94 14.41
N VAL A 288 3.21 32.16 13.95
CA VAL A 288 3.09 32.43 12.50
C VAL A 288 4.45 32.54 11.83
N GLU A 289 5.45 33.00 12.56
CA GLU A 289 6.84 33.21 12.13
C GLU A 289 7.59 31.90 11.87
N ASP A 290 7.08 30.79 12.41
CA ASP A 290 7.62 29.44 12.20
C ASP A 290 7.25 28.86 10.83
N TYR A 291 6.25 29.42 10.14
CA TYR A 291 5.85 28.97 8.81
C TYR A 291 6.83 29.44 7.73
N ILE A 292 7.23 28.52 6.85
CA ILE A 292 7.84 28.83 5.55
C ILE A 292 6.78 28.54 4.49
N ARG A 293 6.23 29.59 3.86
CA ARG A 293 5.12 29.46 2.89
C ARG A 293 5.55 29.70 1.44
N ASP A 294 6.71 30.30 1.25
CA ASP A 294 7.32 30.46 -0.05
C ASP A 294 8.17 29.21 -0.36
N TYR A 295 7.93 28.61 -1.52
CA TYR A 295 8.59 27.37 -1.89
C TYR A 295 10.07 27.60 -2.24
N ASP A 296 10.39 28.74 -2.85
CA ASP A 296 11.78 29.08 -3.19
C ASP A 296 12.59 29.38 -1.92
N GLU A 297 11.98 30.04 -0.93
CA GLU A 297 12.56 30.20 0.42
C GLU A 297 12.85 28.84 1.08
N PHE A 298 11.88 27.92 1.02
CA PHE A 298 12.06 26.55 1.53
C PHE A 298 13.22 25.83 0.84
N ARG A 299 13.27 25.89 -0.49
CA ARG A 299 14.33 25.27 -1.31
C ARG A 299 15.73 25.81 -0.96
N ASN A 300 15.85 27.13 -0.83
CA ASN A 300 17.12 27.76 -0.44
C ASN A 300 17.53 27.34 0.98
N THR A 301 16.59 27.35 1.93
CA THR A 301 16.86 26.94 3.33
C THR A 301 17.35 25.48 3.40
N MET A 302 16.81 24.61 2.55
CA MET A 302 17.21 23.20 2.49
C MET A 302 18.62 23.00 1.91
N GLU A 303 19.06 23.86 1.00
CA GLU A 303 20.40 23.81 0.38
C GLU A 303 21.49 24.34 1.31
N ASP A 304 21.19 25.30 2.18
CA ASP A 304 22.13 25.87 3.16
C ASP A 304 22.46 24.93 4.34
N GLU A 305 21.69 23.86 4.56
CA GLU A 305 21.92 22.84 5.60
C GLU A 305 22.77 21.63 5.14
N ILE A 306 23.24 21.61 3.89
CA ILE A 306 24.07 20.53 3.29
C ILE A 306 25.56 20.87 3.42
#